data_AF-A0A6A5HAH5-F1
#
_entry.id   AF-A0A6A5HAH5-F1
#
_cell.length_a   1.000
_cell.length_b   1.000
_cell.length_c   1.000
_cell.angle_alpha   90.00
_cell.angle_beta   90.00
_cell.angle_gamma   90.00
#
_symmetry.space_group_name_H-M   'P 1'
#
loop_
_entity.id
_entity.type
_entity.pdbx_description
1 polymer ?
#
loop_
_entity_poly.entity_id
_entity_poly.type
_entity_poly.pdbx_seq_one_letter_code
_entity_poly.pdbx_strand_id
1 'polypeptide(L)'
;MDEADEKFNVLEFAYNATMYAAGMRQEWKDTLVSCLVYNLILILAVLFFRKIAQLSMKRDYFYEIIAAFSFGVCHYTEELMFRAFGYYGMFPMVVVNQVIFQKLNRRHGENAMIVAEEFVTGRVGDEDCLAVLSLQFAGALFCSFFFIVTAQDVFLKTKPLGCLFKYTKPLPIVMLCDFLGGLALRVLLELFQGRIISIAVIYAFLFTIGHAAIGVPVAHPVLSVAKAPECWTMVYELLPNLCLHIFSTLSGWLFLPYACQIRTTLRSMWAQKFEKDEVKRIAREKAEKQEQDAKLKKALKAEQQAIDAENRRRNQELRSRNSRRK
;
A
#
# COMPACT_ATOMS: atom_id res chain seq x y z
N MET A 1 17.10 16.51 45.42
CA MET A 1 17.90 17.63 44.91
C MET A 1 18.69 17.12 43.71
N ASP A 2 18.38 17.42 42.47
CA ASP A 2 17.34 18.29 41.89
C ASP A 2 16.98 17.72 40.51
N GLU A 3 15.68 17.55 40.25
CA GLU A 3 15.13 17.45 38.90
C GLU A 3 15.35 18.80 38.22
N ALA A 4 16.28 18.85 37.27
CA ALA A 4 16.36 19.98 36.34
C ALA A 4 15.21 19.84 35.34
N ASP A 5 14.04 20.32 35.75
CA ASP A 5 12.90 20.62 34.89
C ASP A 5 13.32 21.73 33.92
N GLU A 6 13.95 21.35 32.81
CA GLU A 6 14.23 22.26 31.70
C GLU A 6 12.89 22.52 31.00
N LYS A 7 12.10 23.44 31.58
CA LYS A 7 10.84 23.92 30.98
C LYS A 7 11.17 24.47 29.59
N PHE A 8 10.79 23.71 28.57
CA PHE A 8 10.85 24.11 27.17
C PHE A 8 10.16 25.47 27.01
N ASN A 9 10.97 26.52 26.89
CA ASN A 9 10.49 27.89 26.81
C ASN A 9 10.02 28.14 25.37
N VAL A 10 8.71 27.97 25.15
CA VAL A 10 8.06 28.13 23.84
C VAL A 10 8.35 29.50 23.22
N LEU A 11 8.53 30.54 24.04
CA LEU A 11 8.87 31.88 23.54
C LEU A 11 10.30 31.96 23.01
N GLU A 12 11.25 31.31 23.69
CA GLU A 12 12.65 31.27 23.26
C GLU A 12 12.82 30.41 22.00
N PHE A 13 12.12 29.28 21.92
CA PHE A 13 12.05 28.48 20.70
C PHE A 13 11.40 29.27 19.54
N ALA A 14 10.28 29.95 19.79
CA ALA A 14 9.59 30.75 18.79
C ALA A 14 10.45 31.93 18.31
N TYR A 15 11.17 32.59 19.23
CA TYR A 15 12.12 33.66 18.93
C TYR A 15 13.32 33.16 18.12
N ASN A 16 13.92 32.03 18.51
CA ASN A 16 15.02 31.41 17.77
C ASN A 16 14.57 30.93 16.38
N ALA A 17 13.37 30.38 16.26
CA ALA A 17 12.78 29.99 14.98
C ALA A 17 12.47 31.20 14.09
N THR A 18 11.99 32.31 14.66
CA THR A 18 11.74 33.56 13.90
C THR A 18 13.03 34.27 13.50
N MET A 19 14.08 34.26 14.33
CA MET A 19 15.39 34.79 13.98
C MET A 19 16.08 33.93 12.91
N TYR A 20 15.97 32.61 13.00
CA TYR A 20 16.45 31.69 11.98
C TYR A 20 15.70 31.89 10.66
N ALA A 21 14.37 32.04 10.73
CA ALA A 21 13.57 32.37 9.57
C ALA A 21 13.95 33.74 9.00
N ALA A 22 14.20 34.77 9.82
CA ALA A 22 14.63 36.08 9.37
C ALA A 22 15.96 36.04 8.58
N GLY A 23 16.90 35.19 9.02
CA GLY A 23 18.20 34.98 8.37
C GLY A 23 18.18 34.08 7.11
N MET A 24 17.08 33.39 6.81
CA MET A 24 16.97 32.58 5.59
C MET A 24 16.93 33.46 4.33
N ARG A 25 17.67 33.04 3.29
CA ARG A 25 17.62 33.63 1.94
C ARG A 25 16.17 33.64 1.46
N GLN A 26 15.71 34.72 0.83
CA GLN A 26 14.32 34.87 0.41
C GLN A 26 13.83 33.69 -0.45
N GLU A 27 14.68 33.21 -1.36
CA GLU A 27 14.44 32.02 -2.20
C GLU A 27 14.08 30.75 -1.40
N TRP A 28 14.64 30.60 -0.20
CA TRP A 28 14.43 29.43 0.66
C TRP A 28 13.05 29.51 1.34
N LYS A 29 12.66 30.71 1.79
CA LYS A 29 11.31 30.96 2.32
C LYS A 29 10.25 30.69 1.25
N ASP A 30 10.50 31.20 0.04
CA ASP A 30 9.59 31.03 -1.08
C ASP A 30 9.44 29.55 -1.45
N THR A 31 10.52 28.76 -1.40
CA THR A 31 10.49 27.31 -1.63
C THR A 31 9.67 26.56 -0.56
N LEU A 32 9.86 26.90 0.72
CA LEU A 32 9.10 26.29 1.81
C LEU A 32 7.60 26.59 1.70
N VAL A 33 7.24 27.86 1.50
CA VAL A 33 5.84 28.28 1.31
C VAL A 33 5.24 27.59 0.09
N SER A 34 5.99 27.50 -1.01
CA SER A 34 5.59 26.79 -2.22
C SER A 34 5.25 25.33 -1.95
N CYS A 35 6.12 24.60 -1.23
CA CYS A 35 5.89 23.20 -0.89
C CYS A 35 4.65 23.02 0.02
N LEU A 36 4.42 23.93 0.96
CA LEU A 36 3.25 23.90 1.84
C LEU A 36 1.95 24.15 1.06
N VAL A 37 1.92 25.14 0.16
CA VAL A 37 0.77 25.44 -0.70
C VAL A 37 0.50 24.26 -1.64
N TYR A 38 1.54 23.67 -2.22
CA TYR A 38 1.42 22.51 -3.09
C TYR A 38 0.80 21.30 -2.36
N ASN A 39 1.28 21.03 -1.14
CA ASN A 39 0.70 19.97 -0.32
C ASN A 39 -0.76 20.24 0.05
N LEU A 40 -1.15 21.50 0.28
CA LEU A 40 -2.55 21.86 0.50
C LEU A 40 -3.40 21.57 -0.74
N ILE A 41 -2.93 21.95 -1.93
CA ILE A 41 -3.61 21.65 -3.21
C ILE A 41 -3.74 20.13 -3.38
N LEU A 42 -2.69 19.36 -3.10
CA LEU A 42 -2.72 17.90 -3.13
C LEU A 42 -3.79 17.35 -2.18
N ILE A 43 -3.83 17.80 -0.92
CA ILE A 43 -4.82 17.37 0.07
C ILE A 43 -6.25 17.61 -0.48
N LEU A 44 -6.52 18.81 -0.99
CA LEU A 44 -7.82 19.17 -1.55
C LEU A 44 -8.18 18.32 -2.77
N ALA A 45 -7.23 18.10 -3.69
CA ALA A 45 -7.41 17.27 -4.87
C ALA A 45 -7.71 15.82 -4.49
N VAL A 46 -6.96 15.23 -3.55
CA VAL A 46 -7.18 13.86 -3.06
C VAL A 46 -8.57 13.75 -2.41
N LEU A 47 -8.97 14.69 -1.56
CA LEU A 47 -10.30 14.68 -0.93
C LEU A 47 -11.42 14.78 -1.98
N PHE A 48 -11.24 15.63 -2.99
CA PHE A 48 -12.19 15.78 -4.09
C PHE A 48 -12.31 14.49 -4.93
N PHE A 49 -11.18 13.92 -5.38
CA PHE A 49 -11.20 12.67 -6.17
C PHE A 49 -11.75 11.49 -5.37
N ARG A 50 -11.46 11.41 -4.06
CA ARG A 50 -12.06 10.39 -3.20
C ARG A 50 -13.57 10.58 -3.10
N LYS A 51 -14.08 11.82 -3.06
CA LYS A 51 -15.52 12.09 -3.05
C LYS A 51 -16.18 11.63 -4.34
N ILE A 52 -15.54 11.82 -5.48
CA ILE A 52 -16.01 11.29 -6.78
C ILE A 52 -15.99 9.76 -6.78
N ALA A 53 -14.90 9.15 -6.31
CA ALA A 53 -14.75 7.69 -6.29
C ALA A 53 -15.82 6.99 -5.45
N GLN A 54 -16.40 7.66 -4.44
CA GLN A 54 -17.53 7.13 -3.65
C GLN A 54 -18.77 6.82 -4.49
N LEU A 55 -18.91 7.43 -5.67
CA LEU A 55 -20.02 7.17 -6.59
C LEU A 55 -19.84 5.86 -7.38
N SER A 56 -18.66 5.22 -7.31
CA SER A 56 -18.34 4.00 -8.05
C SER A 56 -18.52 2.73 -7.21
N MET A 57 -19.08 1.68 -7.81
CA MET A 57 -19.14 0.33 -7.22
C MET A 57 -17.74 -0.29 -7.00
N LYS A 58 -16.72 0.20 -7.72
CA LYS A 58 -15.31 -0.25 -7.64
C LYS A 58 -14.42 0.73 -6.87
N ARG A 59 -14.99 1.46 -5.90
CA ARG A 59 -14.34 2.53 -5.14
C ARG A 59 -12.94 2.18 -4.60
N ASP A 60 -12.73 0.97 -4.09
CA ASP A 60 -11.46 0.59 -3.45
C ASP A 60 -10.31 0.56 -4.48
N TYR A 61 -10.57 0.13 -5.72
CA TYR A 61 -9.59 0.20 -6.81
C TYR A 61 -9.26 1.65 -7.20
N PHE A 62 -10.25 2.56 -7.21
CA PHE A 62 -10.00 3.99 -7.43
C PHE A 62 -9.14 4.59 -6.31
N TYR A 63 -9.35 4.16 -5.07
CA TYR A 63 -8.55 4.62 -3.94
C TYR A 63 -7.09 4.16 -4.02
N GLU A 64 -6.79 2.99 -4.61
CA GLU A 64 -5.40 2.57 -4.88
C GLU A 64 -4.71 3.51 -5.88
N ILE A 65 -5.39 3.87 -6.98
CA ILE A 65 -4.85 4.83 -7.96
C ILE A 65 -4.57 6.18 -7.27
N ILE A 66 -5.58 6.72 -6.56
CA ILE A 66 -5.47 8.03 -5.89
C ILE A 66 -4.35 8.01 -4.86
N ALA A 67 -4.20 6.92 -4.11
CA ALA A 67 -3.15 6.80 -3.13
C ALA A 67 -1.78 6.78 -3.79
N ALA A 68 -1.52 5.89 -4.76
CA ALA A 68 -0.24 5.83 -5.45
C ALA A 68 0.13 7.14 -6.17
N PHE A 69 -0.86 7.80 -6.78
CA PHE A 69 -0.73 9.15 -7.32
C PHE A 69 -0.29 10.14 -6.25
N SER A 70 -1.01 10.23 -5.13
CA SER A 70 -0.69 11.18 -4.06
C SER A 70 0.68 10.94 -3.42
N PHE A 71 1.09 9.68 -3.32
CA PHE A 71 2.42 9.29 -2.84
C PHE A 71 3.51 9.78 -3.79
N GLY A 72 3.36 9.54 -5.10
CA GLY A 72 4.29 10.05 -6.11
C GLY A 72 4.36 11.57 -6.13
N VAL A 73 3.22 12.25 -5.98
CA VAL A 73 3.16 13.72 -5.94
C VAL A 73 3.92 14.31 -4.75
N CYS A 74 3.80 13.71 -3.55
CA CYS A 74 4.57 14.13 -2.38
C CYS A 74 6.08 14.11 -2.62
N HIS A 75 6.57 13.17 -3.42
CA HIS A 75 8.01 13.06 -3.65
C HIS A 75 8.63 14.28 -4.35
N TYR A 76 7.87 14.93 -5.23
CA TYR A 76 8.35 16.13 -5.90
C TYR A 76 8.63 17.28 -4.93
N THR A 77 7.82 17.43 -3.86
CA THR A 77 8.10 18.43 -2.83
C THR A 77 9.29 18.06 -1.96
N GLU A 78 9.54 16.77 -1.73
CA GLU A 78 10.73 16.29 -1.02
C GLU A 78 12.02 16.64 -1.79
N GLU A 79 12.00 16.47 -3.11
CA GLU A 79 13.12 16.81 -3.99
C GLU A 79 13.35 18.33 -4.10
N LEU A 80 12.28 19.13 -4.15
CA LEU A 80 12.39 20.59 -4.11
C LEU A 80 13.04 21.05 -2.78
N MET A 81 12.61 20.47 -1.66
CA MET A 81 13.21 20.73 -0.36
C MET A 81 14.67 20.27 -0.28
N PHE A 82 15.00 19.14 -0.91
CA PHE A 82 16.38 18.67 -1.03
C PHE A 82 17.26 19.69 -1.79
N ARG A 83 16.79 20.26 -2.90
CA ARG A 83 17.58 21.23 -3.67
C ARG A 83 17.82 22.55 -2.95
N ALA A 84 16.84 22.98 -2.13
CA ALA A 84 16.96 24.22 -1.38
C ALA A 84 17.75 24.06 -0.07
N PHE A 85 17.55 22.96 0.66
CA PHE A 85 18.06 22.79 2.03
C PHE A 85 18.89 21.52 2.25
N GLY A 86 19.16 20.74 1.20
CA GLY A 86 19.83 19.45 1.29
C GLY A 86 19.01 18.42 2.07
N TYR A 87 19.70 17.42 2.63
CA TYR A 87 19.06 16.35 3.41
C TYR A 87 18.33 16.87 4.65
N TYR A 88 18.73 18.03 5.19
CA TYR A 88 18.04 18.69 6.30
C TYR A 88 16.63 19.19 5.94
N GLY A 89 16.37 19.50 4.67
CA GLY A 89 15.01 19.80 4.19
C GLY A 89 14.25 18.56 3.74
N MET A 90 14.93 17.65 3.03
CA MET A 90 14.32 16.43 2.52
C MET A 90 13.72 15.58 3.65
N PHE A 91 14.49 15.31 4.70
CA PHE A 91 14.08 14.42 5.78
C PHE A 91 12.76 14.85 6.46
N PRO A 92 12.63 16.08 7.01
CA PRO A 92 11.38 16.52 7.63
C PRO A 92 10.23 16.61 6.61
N MET A 93 10.52 16.93 5.35
CA MET A 93 9.51 16.96 4.30
C MET A 93 8.92 15.56 4.06
N VAL A 94 9.76 14.52 3.96
CA VAL A 94 9.31 13.13 3.83
C VAL A 94 8.47 12.73 5.04
N VAL A 95 8.86 13.12 6.26
CA VAL A 95 8.06 12.83 7.47
C VAL A 95 6.66 13.46 7.36
N VAL A 96 6.59 14.75 7.04
CA VAL A 96 5.31 15.48 6.91
C VAL A 96 4.45 14.86 5.82
N ASN A 97 5.02 14.64 4.64
CA ASN A 97 4.33 14.03 3.51
C ASN A 97 3.81 12.64 3.84
N GLN A 98 4.61 11.84 4.55
CA GLN A 98 4.22 10.47 4.86
C GLN A 98 3.15 10.39 5.95
N VAL A 99 3.12 11.35 6.89
CA VAL A 99 2.00 11.51 7.83
C VAL A 99 0.73 11.93 7.09
N ILE A 100 0.82 12.90 6.17
CA ILE A 100 -0.31 13.35 5.35
C ILE A 100 -0.86 12.17 4.54
N PHE A 101 0.01 11.46 3.83
CA PHE A 101 -0.32 10.31 3.01
C PHE A 101 -1.07 9.23 3.80
N GLN A 102 -0.52 8.79 4.95
CA GLN A 102 -1.15 7.75 5.76
C GLN A 102 -2.52 8.18 6.30
N LYS A 103 -2.67 9.45 6.72
CA LYS A 103 -3.94 9.99 7.22
C LYS A 103 -5.00 10.10 6.13
N LEU A 104 -4.62 10.56 4.93
CA LEU A 104 -5.53 10.71 3.80
C LEU A 104 -5.97 9.36 3.23
N ASN A 105 -5.01 8.43 3.09
CA ASN A 105 -5.24 7.22 2.32
C ASN A 105 -5.70 6.02 3.14
N ARG A 106 -5.63 6.07 4.47
CA ARG A 106 -6.24 5.06 5.37
C ARG A 106 -5.99 3.62 4.90
N ARG A 107 -4.72 3.27 4.69
CA ARG A 107 -4.23 1.96 4.18
C ARG A 107 -4.36 1.65 2.68
N HIS A 108 -4.90 2.55 1.87
CA HIS A 108 -4.84 2.40 0.40
C HIS A 108 -3.48 2.90 -0.10
N GLY A 109 -2.93 2.29 -1.16
CA GLY A 109 -1.59 2.60 -1.67
C GLY A 109 -0.50 2.29 -0.64
N GLU A 110 -0.75 1.36 0.29
CA GLU A 110 0.30 0.75 1.08
C GLU A 110 1.37 0.16 0.16
N ASN A 111 2.60 0.01 0.67
CA ASN A 111 3.74 -0.42 -0.13
C ASN A 111 3.37 -1.66 -0.96
N ALA A 112 3.52 -1.56 -2.28
CA ALA A 112 3.20 -2.61 -3.26
C ALA A 112 3.77 -3.98 -2.88
N MET A 113 4.87 -4.00 -2.14
CA MET A 113 5.52 -5.21 -1.64
C MET A 113 4.68 -5.99 -0.62
N ILE A 114 3.79 -5.34 0.13
CA ILE A 114 2.84 -6.02 1.04
C ILE A 114 1.89 -6.90 0.24
N VAL A 115 1.28 -6.35 -0.83
CA VAL A 115 0.37 -7.10 -1.70
C VAL A 115 1.12 -8.23 -2.43
N ALA A 116 2.35 -7.98 -2.85
CA ALA A 116 3.20 -9.02 -3.45
C ALA A 116 3.53 -10.17 -2.49
N GLU A 117 3.86 -9.87 -1.22
CA GLU A 117 4.07 -10.91 -0.18
C GLU A 117 2.77 -11.67 0.12
N GLU A 118 1.63 -10.98 0.15
CA GLU A 118 0.32 -11.61 0.37
C GLU A 118 -0.08 -12.55 -0.77
N PHE A 119 0.20 -12.18 -2.02
CA PHE A 119 0.02 -13.05 -3.17
C PHE A 119 0.88 -14.31 -3.06
N VAL A 120 2.19 -14.14 -2.80
CA VAL A 120 3.12 -15.25 -2.61
C VAL A 120 2.70 -16.18 -1.48
N THR A 121 2.14 -15.63 -0.40
CA THR A 121 1.70 -16.39 0.77
C THR A 121 0.26 -16.93 0.66
N GLY A 122 -0.40 -16.73 -0.48
CA GLY A 122 -1.75 -17.25 -0.77
C GLY A 122 -2.87 -16.52 -0.02
N ARG A 123 -2.65 -15.27 0.40
CA ARG A 123 -3.62 -14.43 1.14
C ARG A 123 -4.41 -13.47 0.25
N VAL A 124 -4.06 -13.37 -1.04
CA VAL A 124 -4.73 -12.57 -2.07
C VAL A 124 -4.75 -13.38 -3.37
N GLY A 125 -5.86 -13.34 -4.10
CA GLY A 125 -5.98 -14.01 -5.39
C GLY A 125 -5.22 -13.31 -6.52
N ASP A 126 -4.83 -14.07 -7.55
CA ASP A 126 -3.99 -13.63 -8.67
C ASP A 126 -4.55 -12.37 -9.37
N GLU A 127 -5.86 -12.36 -9.66
CA GLU A 127 -6.53 -11.25 -10.35
C GLU A 127 -6.49 -9.95 -9.54
N ASP A 128 -6.72 -10.04 -8.23
CA ASP A 128 -6.71 -8.87 -7.33
C ASP A 128 -5.29 -8.33 -7.15
N CYS A 129 -4.30 -9.21 -7.00
CA CYS A 129 -2.90 -8.81 -6.92
C CYS A 129 -2.48 -8.04 -8.18
N LEU A 130 -2.71 -8.62 -9.36
CA LEU A 130 -2.34 -7.99 -10.63
C LEU A 130 -3.06 -6.67 -10.85
N ALA A 131 -4.36 -6.62 -10.54
CA ALA A 131 -5.15 -5.39 -10.66
C ALA A 131 -4.60 -4.29 -9.75
N VAL A 132 -4.36 -4.58 -8.46
CA VAL A 132 -3.88 -3.60 -7.49
C VAL A 132 -2.51 -3.06 -7.85
N LEU A 133 -1.56 -3.94 -8.18
CA LEU A 133 -0.21 -3.53 -8.61
C LEU A 133 -0.26 -2.66 -9.87
N SER A 134 -1.08 -3.05 -10.85
CA SER A 134 -1.26 -2.29 -12.10
C SER A 134 -1.84 -0.90 -11.83
N LEU A 135 -2.82 -0.80 -10.93
CA LEU A 135 -3.46 0.47 -10.56
C LEU A 135 -2.51 1.38 -9.78
N GLN A 136 -1.70 0.82 -8.89
CA GLN A 136 -0.68 1.58 -8.16
C GLN A 136 0.38 2.14 -9.13
N PHE A 137 0.87 1.33 -10.06
CA PHE A 137 1.83 1.81 -11.07
C PHE A 137 1.21 2.81 -12.05
N ALA A 138 -0.05 2.61 -12.46
CA ALA A 138 -0.77 3.60 -13.26
C ALA A 138 -0.89 4.94 -12.52
N GLY A 139 -1.34 4.93 -11.27
CA GLY A 139 -1.43 6.14 -10.44
C GLY A 139 -0.09 6.85 -10.29
N ALA A 140 0.99 6.10 -10.11
CA ALA A 140 2.35 6.64 -10.05
C ALA A 140 2.77 7.29 -11.37
N LEU A 141 2.48 6.72 -12.53
CA LEU A 141 2.86 7.32 -13.82
C LEU A 141 2.22 8.69 -14.05
N PHE A 142 1.00 8.92 -13.54
CA PHE A 142 0.29 10.19 -13.75
C PHE A 142 0.72 11.32 -12.81
N CYS A 143 1.55 11.06 -11.80
CA CYS A 143 1.93 12.09 -10.81
C CYS A 143 2.82 13.20 -11.41
N SER A 144 3.68 12.89 -12.39
CA SER A 144 4.57 13.85 -13.06
C SER A 144 3.77 14.93 -13.81
N PHE A 145 2.69 14.53 -14.49
CA PHE A 145 1.82 15.46 -15.20
C PHE A 145 1.19 16.47 -14.24
N PHE A 146 0.72 16.00 -13.07
CA PHE A 146 0.18 16.89 -12.05
C PHE A 146 1.24 17.87 -11.55
N PHE A 147 2.47 17.40 -11.30
CA PHE A 147 3.57 18.27 -10.89
C PHE A 147 3.88 19.35 -11.93
N ILE A 148 3.96 19.00 -13.21
CA ILE A 148 4.20 19.96 -14.30
C ILE A 148 3.10 21.03 -14.30
N VAL A 149 1.84 20.62 -14.37
CA VAL A 149 0.70 21.56 -14.45
C VAL A 149 0.62 22.45 -13.21
N THR A 150 0.83 21.91 -12.01
CA THR A 150 0.59 22.67 -10.77
C THR A 150 1.81 23.41 -10.26
N ALA A 151 3.01 22.83 -10.30
CA ALA A 151 4.23 23.43 -9.77
C ALA A 151 5.06 24.22 -10.80
N GLN A 152 5.07 23.82 -12.08
CA GLN A 152 5.86 24.53 -13.10
C GLN A 152 5.05 25.65 -13.74
N ASP A 153 3.80 25.38 -14.10
CA ASP A 153 3.02 26.30 -14.94
C ASP A 153 2.13 27.28 -14.14
N VAL A 154 1.45 26.80 -13.09
CA VAL A 154 0.35 27.58 -12.47
C VAL A 154 0.73 28.24 -11.14
N PHE A 155 1.37 27.52 -10.20
CA PHE A 155 1.50 28.03 -8.81
C PHE A 155 2.92 28.37 -8.37
N LEU A 156 3.94 27.56 -8.70
CA LEU A 156 5.27 27.69 -8.05
C LEU A 156 6.39 28.18 -8.98
N LYS A 157 6.17 28.23 -10.30
CA LYS A 157 7.19 28.61 -11.32
C LYS A 157 8.56 27.95 -11.07
N THR A 158 8.52 26.70 -10.60
CA THR A 158 9.74 25.98 -10.23
C THR A 158 10.52 25.58 -11.48
N LYS A 159 11.85 25.57 -11.38
CA LYS A 159 12.70 25.04 -12.46
C LYS A 159 12.40 23.54 -12.66
N PRO A 160 12.49 23.04 -13.91
CA PRO A 160 12.31 21.62 -14.16
C PRO A 160 13.28 20.79 -13.32
N LEU A 161 12.77 19.73 -12.72
CA LEU A 161 13.56 18.85 -11.85
C LEU A 161 14.54 17.99 -12.68
N GLY A 162 14.25 17.71 -13.95
CA GLY A 162 15.09 16.83 -14.77
C GLY A 162 14.96 15.38 -14.33
N CYS A 163 15.75 14.46 -14.89
CA CYS A 163 15.62 13.04 -14.58
C CYS A 163 15.99 12.72 -13.12
N LEU A 164 14.97 12.41 -12.30
CA LEU A 164 15.09 12.04 -10.88
C LEU A 164 15.43 10.56 -10.63
N PHE A 165 15.66 9.81 -11.70
CA PHE A 165 15.98 8.38 -11.65
C PHE A 165 17.33 8.11 -12.31
N LYS A 166 18.39 8.53 -11.61
CA LYS A 166 19.78 8.33 -12.06
C LYS A 166 20.64 7.82 -10.90
N TYR A 167 21.20 6.62 -11.08
CA TYR A 167 22.12 6.06 -10.10
C TYR A 167 23.45 6.80 -10.10
N THR A 168 23.98 7.05 -8.90
CA THR A 168 25.30 7.66 -8.70
C THR A 168 26.40 6.63 -8.44
N LYS A 169 26.04 5.34 -8.35
CA LYS A 169 26.93 4.23 -8.00
C LYS A 169 26.82 3.09 -9.02
N PRO A 170 27.83 2.21 -9.11
CA PRO A 170 27.78 0.97 -9.89
C PRO A 170 26.58 0.08 -9.53
N LEU A 171 26.05 -0.62 -10.53
CA LEU A 171 24.86 -1.48 -10.39
C LEU A 171 24.92 -2.48 -9.22
N PRO A 172 26.04 -3.18 -8.93
CA PRO A 172 26.07 -4.11 -7.80
C PRO A 172 25.80 -3.45 -6.44
N ILE A 173 26.28 -2.22 -6.27
CA ILE A 173 26.06 -1.45 -5.03
C ILE A 173 24.60 -1.00 -4.96
N VAL A 174 24.03 -0.55 -6.08
CA VAL A 174 22.61 -0.19 -6.19
C VAL A 174 21.73 -1.36 -5.80
N MET A 175 21.95 -2.53 -6.41
CA MET A 175 21.19 -3.75 -6.12
C MET A 175 21.28 -4.15 -4.66
N LEU A 176 22.47 -4.07 -4.05
CA LEU A 176 22.67 -4.37 -2.63
C LEU A 176 21.92 -3.37 -1.74
N CYS A 177 21.99 -2.07 -2.03
CA CYS A 177 21.25 -1.05 -1.30
C CYS A 177 19.74 -1.27 -1.40
N ASP A 178 19.23 -1.55 -2.59
CA ASP A 178 17.81 -1.81 -2.84
C ASP A 178 17.32 -3.07 -2.11
N PHE A 179 18.11 -4.14 -2.15
CA PHE A 179 17.85 -5.37 -1.40
C PHE A 179 17.80 -5.08 0.11
N LEU A 180 18.84 -4.45 0.66
CA LEU A 180 18.91 -4.16 2.10
C LEU A 180 17.80 -3.19 2.54
N GLY A 181 17.45 -2.22 1.72
CA GLY A 181 16.37 -1.29 2.01
C GLY A 181 15.00 -1.95 1.99
N GLY A 182 14.74 -2.84 1.01
CA GLY A 182 13.52 -3.65 0.98
C GLY A 182 13.38 -4.55 2.21
N LEU A 183 14.47 -5.23 2.58
CA LEU A 183 14.54 -6.07 3.78
C LEU A 183 14.32 -5.25 5.06
N ALA A 184 15.05 -4.15 5.22
CA ALA A 184 14.96 -3.28 6.38
C ALA A 184 13.56 -2.68 6.52
N LEU A 185 12.97 -2.19 5.42
CA LEU A 185 11.62 -1.63 5.45
C LEU A 185 10.61 -2.68 5.88
N ARG A 186 10.69 -3.90 5.36
CA ARG A 186 9.80 -5.01 5.77
C ARG A 186 9.88 -5.25 7.27
N VAL A 187 11.09 -5.38 7.82
CA VAL A 187 11.31 -5.62 9.26
C VAL A 187 10.79 -4.44 10.10
N LEU A 188 11.12 -3.22 9.72
CA LEU A 188 10.75 -2.03 10.48
C LEU A 188 9.23 -1.78 10.44
N LEU A 189 8.57 -2.02 9.31
CA LEU A 189 7.11 -1.90 9.23
C LEU A 189 6.39 -2.93 10.10
N GLU A 190 6.90 -4.16 10.17
CA GLU A 190 6.39 -5.20 11.08
C GLU A 190 6.53 -4.76 12.55
N LEU A 191 7.70 -4.25 12.95
CA LEU A 191 7.97 -3.83 14.33
C LEU A 191 7.14 -2.61 14.77
N PHE A 192 6.86 -1.69 13.85
CA PHE A 192 6.20 -0.41 14.15
C PHE A 192 4.78 -0.34 13.58
N GLN A 193 4.13 -1.48 13.34
CA GLN A 193 2.79 -1.55 12.77
C GLN A 193 1.80 -0.65 13.54
N GLY A 194 1.04 0.16 12.79
CA GLY A 194 0.03 1.07 13.34
C GLY A 194 0.56 2.37 13.95
N ARG A 195 1.88 2.57 14.03
CA ARG A 195 2.50 3.81 14.54
C ARG A 195 2.83 4.75 13.40
N ILE A 196 1.87 5.60 13.01
CA ILE A 196 1.97 6.50 11.84
C ILE A 196 3.27 7.32 11.84
N ILE A 197 3.61 7.94 12.97
CA ILE A 197 4.81 8.80 13.09
C ILE A 197 6.08 7.97 12.92
N SER A 198 6.18 6.81 13.59
CA SER A 198 7.34 5.93 13.46
C SER A 198 7.52 5.45 12.03
N ILE A 199 6.44 5.04 11.36
CA ILE A 199 6.45 4.65 9.95
C ILE A 199 6.94 5.82 9.07
N ALA A 200 6.45 7.04 9.31
CA ALA A 200 6.89 8.22 8.57
C ALA A 200 8.40 8.50 8.74
N VAL A 201 8.91 8.35 9.96
CA VAL A 201 10.36 8.50 10.25
C VAL A 201 11.19 7.39 9.59
N ILE A 202 10.69 6.14 9.57
CA ILE A 202 11.36 5.02 8.89
C ILE A 202 11.49 5.32 7.39
N TYR A 203 10.41 5.77 6.75
CA TYR A 203 10.45 6.17 5.34
C TYR A 203 11.41 7.33 5.11
N ALA A 204 11.36 8.38 5.95
CA ALA A 204 12.28 9.51 5.85
C ALA A 204 13.75 9.07 5.96
N PHE A 205 14.06 8.18 6.90
CA PHE A 205 15.41 7.65 7.06
C PHE A 205 15.88 6.85 5.84
N LEU A 206 15.08 5.88 5.39
CA LEU A 206 15.43 5.03 4.25
C LEU A 206 15.50 5.81 2.93
N PHE A 207 14.61 6.78 2.73
CA PHE A 207 14.61 7.60 1.53
C PHE A 207 15.80 8.55 1.50
N THR A 208 16.11 9.20 2.62
CA THR A 208 17.25 10.12 2.75
C THR A 208 18.57 9.37 2.57
N ILE A 209 18.75 8.23 3.25
CA ILE A 209 19.96 7.41 3.13
C ILE A 209 20.10 6.81 1.73
N GLY A 210 19.01 6.28 1.18
CA GLY A 210 19.00 5.75 -0.19
C GLY A 210 19.44 6.82 -1.19
N HIS A 211 18.83 8.00 -1.09
CA HIS A 211 19.17 9.14 -1.93
C HIS A 211 20.64 9.55 -1.77
N ALA A 212 21.17 9.56 -0.54
CA ALA A 212 22.59 9.84 -0.28
C ALA A 212 23.55 8.76 -0.78
N ALA A 213 23.17 7.49 -0.65
CA ALA A 213 24.03 6.36 -0.99
C ALA A 213 24.12 6.14 -2.51
N ILE A 214 22.97 6.15 -3.20
CA ILE A 214 22.86 5.72 -4.60
C ILE A 214 22.17 6.73 -5.52
N GLY A 215 21.77 7.91 -5.01
CA GLY A 215 21.13 8.97 -5.80
C GLY A 215 19.63 8.80 -6.03
N VAL A 216 19.02 7.72 -5.52
CA VAL A 216 17.57 7.52 -5.55
C VAL A 216 17.08 7.01 -4.20
N PRO A 217 15.88 7.42 -3.74
CA PRO A 217 15.29 6.85 -2.54
C PRO A 217 15.06 5.36 -2.73
N VAL A 218 15.36 4.58 -1.69
CA VAL A 218 15.31 3.12 -1.71
C VAL A 218 14.00 2.61 -1.10
N ALA A 219 13.63 1.36 -1.42
CA ALA A 219 12.63 0.56 -0.72
C ALA A 219 11.15 0.79 -1.10
N HIS A 220 10.85 1.57 -2.15
CA HIS A 220 9.46 1.79 -2.59
C HIS A 220 9.28 1.77 -4.12
N PRO A 221 8.83 0.65 -4.72
CA PRO A 221 8.70 0.48 -6.17
C PRO A 221 7.82 1.51 -6.87
N VAL A 222 6.72 1.94 -6.23
CA VAL A 222 5.81 2.96 -6.76
C VAL A 222 6.54 4.29 -6.99
N LEU A 223 7.54 4.59 -6.16
CA LEU A 223 8.31 5.83 -6.26
C LEU A 223 9.22 5.83 -7.48
N SER A 224 9.78 4.67 -7.82
CA SER A 224 10.61 4.47 -9.01
C SER A 224 9.79 4.69 -10.28
N VAL A 225 8.56 4.16 -10.30
CA VAL A 225 7.61 4.38 -11.39
C VAL A 225 7.19 5.85 -11.47
N ALA A 226 6.96 6.51 -10.33
CA ALA A 226 6.60 7.93 -10.26
C ALA A 226 7.65 8.87 -10.88
N LYS A 227 8.94 8.49 -10.81
CA LYS A 227 10.07 9.25 -11.36
C LYS A 227 10.34 8.97 -12.84
N ALA A 228 9.92 7.81 -13.34
CA ALA A 228 10.25 7.36 -14.68
C ALA A 228 9.84 8.32 -15.82
N PRO A 229 8.67 9.00 -15.77
CA PRO A 229 8.26 9.91 -16.84
C PRO A 229 9.23 11.06 -17.12
N GLU A 230 9.93 11.57 -16.11
CA GLU A 230 10.89 12.67 -16.28
C GLU A 230 12.22 12.23 -16.92
N CYS A 231 12.42 10.92 -17.05
CA CYS A 231 13.60 10.29 -17.62
C CYS A 231 13.35 9.77 -19.05
N TRP A 232 12.29 10.23 -19.72
CA TRP A 232 11.90 9.74 -21.06
C TRP A 232 13.02 9.86 -22.11
N THR A 233 13.96 10.79 -21.96
CA THR A 233 15.11 10.92 -22.88
C THR A 233 16.15 9.82 -22.74
N MET A 234 16.08 9.02 -21.67
CA MET A 234 17.01 7.92 -21.35
C MET A 234 16.38 6.54 -21.60
N VAL A 235 15.57 6.39 -22.66
CA VAL A 235 14.71 5.21 -22.90
C VAL A 235 15.45 3.87 -22.73
N TYR A 236 16.67 3.77 -23.27
CA TYR A 236 17.46 2.53 -23.28
C TYR A 236 17.99 2.12 -21.90
N GLU A 237 18.21 3.07 -21.00
CA GLU A 237 18.69 2.80 -19.63
C GLU A 237 17.54 2.78 -18.61
N LEU A 238 16.43 3.46 -18.92
CA LEU A 238 15.31 3.64 -17.99
C LEU A 238 14.64 2.33 -17.61
N LEU A 239 14.23 1.53 -18.60
CA LEU A 239 13.49 0.29 -18.33
C LEU A 239 14.34 -0.74 -17.57
N PRO A 240 15.59 -1.03 -17.97
CA PRO A 240 16.47 -1.93 -17.20
C PRO A 240 16.69 -1.45 -15.77
N ASN A 241 16.96 -0.15 -15.56
CA ASN A 241 17.19 0.41 -14.23
C ASN A 241 15.92 0.34 -13.36
N LEU A 242 14.75 0.63 -13.94
CA LEU A 242 13.47 0.52 -13.25
C LEU A 242 13.21 -0.92 -12.82
N CYS A 243 13.39 -1.89 -13.72
CA CYS A 243 13.26 -3.31 -13.42
C CYS A 243 14.23 -3.72 -12.31
N LEU A 244 15.51 -3.35 -12.41
CA LEU A 244 16.53 -3.66 -11.41
C LEU A 244 16.13 -3.16 -10.02
N HIS A 245 15.65 -1.92 -9.91
CA HIS A 245 15.21 -1.38 -8.62
C HIS A 245 14.03 -2.14 -8.02
N ILE A 246 13.00 -2.42 -8.85
CA ILE A 246 11.79 -3.10 -8.42
C ILE A 246 12.12 -4.53 -7.98
N PHE A 247 12.87 -5.28 -8.79
CA PHE A 247 13.21 -6.66 -8.47
C PHE A 247 14.19 -6.76 -7.29
N SER A 248 15.17 -5.86 -7.19
CA SER A 248 16.11 -5.86 -6.05
C SER A 248 15.37 -5.56 -4.75
N THR A 249 14.52 -4.53 -4.73
CA THR A 249 13.67 -4.21 -3.57
C THR A 249 12.74 -5.35 -3.19
N LEU A 250 12.07 -5.95 -4.18
CA LEU A 250 11.15 -7.07 -3.97
C LEU A 250 11.89 -8.30 -3.41
N SER A 251 13.07 -8.61 -3.94
CA SER A 251 13.88 -9.73 -3.45
C SER A 251 14.34 -9.54 -2.00
N GLY A 252 14.70 -8.31 -1.63
CA GLY A 252 15.02 -7.96 -0.23
C GLY A 252 13.83 -8.10 0.70
N TRP A 253 12.66 -7.62 0.27
CA TRP A 253 11.41 -7.74 1.03
C TRP A 253 11.02 -9.20 1.25
N LEU A 254 11.05 -10.00 0.18
CA LEU A 254 10.65 -11.40 0.18
C LEU A 254 11.71 -12.34 0.77
N PHE A 255 12.89 -11.84 1.13
CA PHE A 255 13.96 -12.65 1.70
C PHE A 255 13.51 -13.41 2.96
N LEU A 256 12.87 -12.72 3.92
CA LEU A 256 12.45 -13.34 5.19
C LEU A 256 11.35 -14.40 5.05
N PRO A 257 10.26 -14.19 4.29
CA PRO A 257 9.27 -15.24 4.12
C PRO A 257 9.80 -16.45 3.35
N TYR A 258 10.72 -16.29 2.38
CA TYR A 258 11.27 -17.42 1.63
C TYR A 258 12.44 -18.11 2.32
N ALA A 259 13.49 -17.37 2.67
CA ALA A 259 14.72 -17.93 3.22
C ALA A 259 14.57 -18.33 4.69
N CYS A 260 13.81 -17.55 5.46
CA CYS A 260 13.67 -17.76 6.91
C CYS A 260 12.31 -18.35 7.32
N GLN A 261 11.36 -18.50 6.38
CA GLN A 261 9.98 -18.95 6.65
C GLN A 261 9.25 -18.08 7.69
N ILE A 262 9.67 -16.82 7.85
CA ILE A 262 9.07 -15.87 8.80
C ILE A 262 7.90 -15.18 8.09
N ARG A 263 6.68 -15.55 8.46
CA ARG A 263 5.46 -14.93 7.91
C ARG A 263 5.24 -13.53 8.51
N THR A 264 4.88 -12.58 7.66
CA THR A 264 4.50 -11.23 8.10
C THR A 264 3.12 -11.20 8.75
N THR A 265 2.94 -10.31 9.73
CA THR A 265 1.63 -9.91 10.28
C THR A 265 1.09 -8.63 9.65
N LEU A 266 1.89 -7.96 8.80
CA LEU A 266 1.38 -6.91 7.92
C LEU A 266 0.23 -7.45 7.07
N ARG A 267 -0.84 -6.65 7.00
CA ARG A 267 -2.04 -6.96 6.22
C ARG A 267 -2.50 -5.73 5.47
N SER A 268 -2.53 -5.84 4.15
CA SER A 268 -3.23 -4.92 3.28
C SER A 268 -4.74 -5.03 3.50
N MET A 269 -5.46 -4.05 3.00
CA MET A 269 -6.92 -4.10 2.92
C MET A 269 -7.44 -5.25 2.05
N TRP A 270 -6.65 -5.69 1.07
CA TRP A 270 -7.03 -6.73 0.10
C TRP A 270 -6.99 -8.11 0.74
N ALA A 271 -5.96 -8.43 1.53
CA ALA A 271 -5.95 -9.65 2.32
C ALA A 271 -7.11 -9.69 3.31
N GLN A 272 -7.44 -8.57 3.97
CA GLN A 272 -8.59 -8.51 4.88
C GLN A 272 -9.92 -8.74 4.16
N LYS A 273 -10.04 -8.30 2.91
CA LYS A 273 -11.24 -8.50 2.09
C LYS A 273 -11.33 -9.96 1.62
N PHE A 274 -10.22 -10.49 1.12
CA PHE A 274 -10.10 -11.88 0.69
C PHE A 274 -10.49 -12.85 1.79
N GLU A 275 -9.92 -12.70 3.00
CA GLU A 275 -10.25 -13.53 4.16
C GLU A 275 -11.75 -13.44 4.52
N LYS A 276 -12.35 -12.25 4.48
CA LYS A 276 -13.78 -12.08 4.76
C LYS A 276 -14.65 -12.79 3.73
N ASP A 277 -14.28 -12.71 2.46
CA ASP A 277 -15.05 -13.34 1.39
C ASP A 277 -14.86 -14.87 1.39
N GLU A 278 -13.67 -15.36 1.76
CA GLU A 278 -13.42 -16.77 2.00
C GLU A 278 -14.25 -17.33 3.17
N VAL A 279 -14.31 -16.62 4.31
CA VAL A 279 -15.16 -17.01 5.44
C VAL A 279 -16.64 -17.10 5.03
N LYS A 280 -17.13 -16.14 4.24
CA LYS A 280 -18.51 -16.17 3.71
C LYS A 280 -18.73 -17.34 2.77
N ARG A 281 -17.76 -17.66 1.89
CA ARG A 281 -17.82 -18.80 0.97
C ARG A 281 -17.94 -20.11 1.73
N ILE A 282 -17.06 -20.33 2.71
CA ILE A 282 -17.07 -21.52 3.57
C ILE A 282 -18.40 -21.63 4.34
N ALA A 283 -18.95 -20.51 4.82
CA ALA A 283 -20.24 -20.51 5.51
C ALA A 283 -21.40 -20.91 4.58
N ARG A 284 -21.40 -20.44 3.32
CA ARG A 284 -22.39 -20.83 2.31
C ARG A 284 -22.29 -22.31 1.96
N GLU A 285 -21.08 -22.81 1.69
CA GLU A 285 -20.85 -24.23 1.39
C GLU A 285 -21.30 -25.14 2.54
N LYS A 286 -21.07 -24.73 3.79
CA LYS A 286 -21.56 -25.46 4.97
C LYS A 286 -23.09 -25.46 5.05
N ALA A 287 -23.74 -24.32 4.77
CA ALA A 287 -25.20 -24.24 4.76
C ALA A 287 -25.82 -25.10 3.65
N GLU A 288 -25.24 -25.08 2.45
CA GLU A 288 -25.67 -25.90 1.31
C GLU A 288 -25.51 -27.41 1.61
N LYS A 289 -24.37 -27.82 2.19
CA LYS A 289 -24.16 -29.21 2.64
C LYS A 289 -25.17 -29.62 3.69
N GLN A 290 -25.46 -28.76 4.68
CA GLN A 290 -26.48 -29.04 5.70
C GLN A 290 -27.89 -29.17 5.10
N GLU A 291 -28.23 -28.35 4.11
CA GLU A 291 -29.50 -28.43 3.41
C GLU A 291 -29.60 -29.73 2.59
N GLN A 292 -28.53 -30.11 1.89
CA GLN A 292 -28.45 -31.37 1.15
C GLN A 292 -28.57 -32.58 2.08
N ASP A 293 -27.85 -32.59 3.20
CA ASP A 293 -27.94 -33.65 4.21
C ASP A 293 -29.34 -33.75 4.83
N ALA A 294 -30.01 -32.61 5.04
CA ALA A 294 -31.38 -32.57 5.54
C ALA A 294 -32.37 -33.13 4.52
N LYS A 295 -32.21 -32.80 3.22
CA LYS A 295 -33.02 -33.37 2.13
C LYS A 295 -32.80 -34.88 2.00
N LEU A 296 -31.54 -35.33 2.05
CA LEU A 296 -31.20 -36.76 2.00
C LEU A 296 -31.80 -37.53 3.18
N LYS A 297 -31.69 -37.01 4.41
CA LYS A 297 -32.32 -37.61 5.60
C LYS A 297 -33.84 -37.68 5.49
N LYS A 298 -34.49 -36.66 4.91
CA LYS A 298 -35.95 -36.69 4.66
C LYS A 298 -36.32 -37.75 3.61
N ALA A 299 -35.55 -37.85 2.53
CA ALA A 299 -35.76 -38.86 1.49
C ALA A 299 -35.62 -40.28 2.04
N LEU A 300 -34.54 -40.56 2.79
CA LEU A 300 -34.31 -41.85 3.46
C LEU A 300 -35.46 -42.22 4.42
N LYS A 301 -35.95 -41.26 5.21
CA LYS A 301 -37.11 -41.50 6.09
C LYS A 301 -38.38 -41.82 5.31
N ALA A 302 -38.63 -41.12 4.20
CA ALA A 302 -39.79 -41.37 3.36
C ALA A 302 -39.72 -42.76 2.69
N GLU A 303 -38.54 -43.15 2.21
CA GLU A 303 -38.30 -44.48 1.63
C GLU A 303 -38.49 -45.60 2.66
N GLN A 304 -37.94 -45.44 3.87
CA GLN A 304 -38.14 -46.41 4.96
C GLN A 304 -39.63 -46.55 5.31
N GLN A 305 -40.37 -45.44 5.35
CA GLN A 305 -41.81 -45.47 5.58
C GLN A 305 -42.58 -46.17 4.47
N ALA A 306 -42.16 -46.01 3.20
CA ALA A 306 -42.76 -46.71 2.07
C ALA A 306 -42.53 -48.22 2.15
N ILE A 307 -41.30 -48.64 2.46
CA ILE A 307 -40.93 -50.06 2.67
C ILE A 307 -41.76 -50.66 3.82
N ASP A 308 -41.85 -49.95 4.95
CA ASP A 308 -42.63 -50.41 6.10
C ASP A 308 -44.13 -50.54 5.77
N ALA A 309 -44.68 -49.62 4.96
CA ALA A 309 -46.06 -49.66 4.51
C ALA A 309 -46.32 -50.84 3.55
N GLU A 310 -45.41 -51.10 2.62
CA GLU A 310 -45.50 -52.24 1.71
C GLU A 310 -45.42 -53.57 2.46
N ASN A 311 -44.48 -53.71 3.41
CA ASN A 311 -44.38 -54.89 4.27
C ASN A 311 -45.64 -55.14 5.09
N ARG A 312 -46.30 -54.08 5.59
CA ARG A 312 -47.60 -54.21 6.27
C ARG A 312 -48.69 -54.71 5.34
N ARG A 313 -48.80 -54.18 4.12
CA ARG A 313 -49.77 -54.64 3.11
C ARG A 313 -49.56 -56.11 2.78
N ARG A 314 -48.32 -56.51 2.51
CA ARG A 314 -47.94 -57.90 2.19
C ARG A 314 -48.28 -58.87 3.32
N ASN A 315 -48.06 -58.47 4.58
CA ASN A 315 -48.44 -59.25 5.75
C ASN A 315 -49.97 -59.39 5.91
N GLN A 316 -50.75 -58.35 5.59
CA GLN A 316 -52.22 -58.43 5.59
C GLN A 316 -52.75 -59.37 4.49
N GLU A 317 -52.17 -59.32 3.29
CA GLU A 317 -52.49 -60.24 2.19
C GLU A 317 -52.18 -61.70 2.54
N LEU A 318 -51.03 -61.97 3.16
CA LEU A 318 -50.67 -63.31 3.63
C LEU A 318 -51.65 -63.84 4.68
N ARG A 319 -52.05 -63.01 5.65
CA ARG A 319 -53.04 -63.39 6.68
C ARG A 319 -54.41 -63.70 6.09
N SER A 320 -54.89 -62.89 5.15
CA SER A 320 -56.18 -63.10 4.48
C SER A 320 -56.20 -64.32 3.53
N ARG A 321 -55.07 -64.66 2.90
CA ARG A 321 -54.93 -65.92 2.13
C ARG A 321 -54.93 -67.15 3.03
N ASN A 322 -54.26 -67.10 4.17
CA ASN A 322 -54.24 -68.21 5.13
C ASN A 322 -55.59 -68.42 5.82
N SER A 323 -56.40 -67.37 6.01
CA SER A 323 -57.75 -67.51 6.57
C SER A 323 -58.77 -68.09 5.58
N ARG A 324 -58.50 -68.06 4.27
CA ARG A 324 -59.36 -68.66 3.22
C ARG A 324 -59.04 -70.13 2.91
N ARG A 325 -57.95 -70.68 3.48
CA ARG A 325 -57.51 -72.07 3.29
C ARG A 325 -57.84 -73.00 4.47
N LYS A 326 -58.45 -72.47 5.54
CA LYS A 326 -59.06 -73.24 6.64
C LYS A 326 -60.56 -73.35 6.41
#